data_AF-A0A3P1STD0-F1
#
_entry.id   AF-A0A3P1STD0-F1
#
_cell.length_a   1.000
_cell.length_b   1.000
_cell.length_c   1.000
_cell.angle_alpha   90.00
_cell.angle_beta   90.00
_cell.angle_gamma   90.00
#
_symmetry.space_group_name_H-M   'P 1'
#
loop_
_entity.id
_entity.type
_entity.pdbx_description
1 polymer ?
#
loop_
_entity_poly.entity_id
_entity_poly.type
_entity_poly.pdbx_seq_one_letter_code
_entity_poly.pdbx_strand_id
1 'polypeptide(L)'
;MAFAQSEDPVIMTVAGQPVSRSEFEYSYNKNNSDGVIDKKTVKEYVELFVNYKLKVQAALDARLDTLTSFKEEFLGYRNQQVRPTFATDEMMEKEARDIYDSTVEQIGPDGQALASYILFALSPDAPMAEQEKQRMRTDSIYSALLGGADFAEMARTHSDDKATAMRDGQMPPVTRSRLPEEFANQLFALKDGEMSRPFLMPMGYIIVKMHQRKFLKPFEEERTDIMKWMENRNLRDIVAERRLKELAAEKLGLKDSIDNLADEQKAKLEKEEMSMLDRRTAELSASDSDMKNLIREYHDGLLLYEISSRTVWDKAANDEKGLKKFFKKNKKRYAWDKPRFKGMAYHVKDEADKKAVAKCVKGLPFDEWADKLRVTFNADSVIRIRVEKGIFKEGENAVIDKMVFKKDTVVTPMKDYPIDATFGKILKKGPECFEDVRGLVTSDYQEEMEKAWIGELRKRYTVVVNDDVLDTVNKHD
;
A
#
# COMPACT_ATOMS: atom_id res chain seq x y z
N MET A 1 43.95 2.02 -20.53
CA MET A 1 43.31 3.19 -21.17
C MET A 1 42.53 3.90 -20.08
N ALA A 2 42.82 5.16 -19.82
CA ALA A 2 42.04 5.98 -18.90
C ALA A 2 40.67 6.21 -19.54
N PHE A 3 39.59 5.75 -18.89
CA PHE A 3 38.24 6.18 -19.27
C PHE A 3 38.15 7.66 -18.91
N ALA A 4 38.14 8.52 -19.93
CA ALA A 4 37.79 9.91 -19.76
C ALA A 4 36.34 9.94 -19.26
N GLN A 5 36.17 10.37 -18.01
CA GLN A 5 34.89 10.77 -17.47
C GLN A 5 34.35 11.84 -18.42
N SER A 6 33.37 11.53 -19.27
CA SER A 6 32.70 12.58 -20.04
C SER A 6 32.05 13.49 -19.01
N GLU A 7 32.56 14.72 -18.88
CA GLU A 7 31.98 15.71 -17.97
C GLU A 7 30.48 15.83 -18.27
N ASP A 8 29.63 15.64 -17.27
CA ASP A 8 28.18 15.85 -17.39
C ASP A 8 27.92 17.36 -17.53
N PRO A 9 27.64 17.86 -18.75
CA PRO A 9 27.67 19.30 -19.00
C PRO A 9 26.46 19.99 -18.37
N VAL A 10 26.62 21.26 -18.01
CA VAL A 10 25.51 22.09 -17.53
C VAL A 10 24.61 22.45 -18.72
N ILE A 11 23.38 21.96 -18.71
CA ILE A 11 22.38 22.20 -19.76
C ILE A 11 21.62 23.51 -19.52
N MET A 12 21.43 23.90 -18.26
CA MET A 12 20.83 25.17 -17.90
C MET A 12 21.22 25.60 -16.49
N THR A 13 21.05 26.88 -16.20
CA THR A 13 21.18 27.45 -14.86
C THR A 13 19.85 28.11 -14.49
N VAL A 14 19.26 27.70 -13.37
CA VAL A 14 18.01 28.26 -12.83
C VAL A 14 18.30 28.90 -11.49
N ALA A 15 18.07 30.22 -11.36
CA ALA A 15 18.38 30.98 -10.16
C ALA A 15 19.86 30.87 -9.70
N GLY A 16 20.78 30.76 -10.66
CA GLY A 16 22.20 30.55 -10.38
C GLY A 16 22.59 29.11 -10.02
N GLN A 17 21.62 28.19 -9.88
CA GLN A 17 21.88 26.77 -9.64
C GLN A 17 22.08 26.02 -10.96
N PRO A 18 23.20 25.31 -11.15
CA PRO A 18 23.43 24.53 -12.35
C PRO A 18 22.54 23.29 -12.37
N VAL A 19 21.98 23.00 -13.55
CA VAL A 19 21.27 21.76 -13.87
C VAL A 19 22.14 21.04 -14.89
N SER A 20 22.48 19.79 -14.62
CA SER A 20 23.27 18.98 -15.55
C SER A 20 22.41 18.36 -16.65
N ARG A 21 23.03 17.95 -17.76
CA ARG A 21 22.32 17.28 -18.86
C ARG A 21 21.70 15.98 -18.37
N SER A 22 22.43 15.18 -17.60
CA SER A 22 21.92 13.90 -17.07
C SER A 22 20.69 14.07 -16.16
N GLU A 23 20.64 15.15 -15.39
CA GLU A 23 19.47 15.50 -14.58
C GLU A 23 18.24 15.77 -15.45
N PHE A 24 18.41 16.61 -16.47
CA PHE A 24 17.33 16.98 -17.37
C PHE A 24 16.85 15.76 -18.17
N GLU A 25 17.77 14.97 -18.70
CA GLU A 25 17.49 13.74 -19.46
C GLU A 25 16.73 12.72 -18.65
N TYR A 26 17.14 12.47 -17.40
CA TYR A 26 16.42 11.57 -16.49
C TYR A 26 14.96 12.00 -16.34
N SER A 27 14.72 13.29 -16.08
CA SER A 27 13.37 13.82 -15.91
C SER A 27 12.56 13.78 -17.23
N TYR A 28 13.19 14.16 -18.34
CA TYR A 28 12.60 14.14 -19.68
C TYR A 28 12.19 12.73 -20.11
N ASN A 29 13.08 11.75 -19.95
CA ASN A 29 12.85 10.37 -20.37
C ASN A 29 11.77 9.70 -19.52
N LYS A 30 11.77 9.94 -18.19
CA LYS A 30 10.71 9.43 -17.31
C LYS A 30 9.33 9.95 -17.73
N ASN A 31 9.22 11.24 -18.06
CA ASN A 31 7.98 11.88 -18.51
C ASN A 31 7.63 11.61 -19.99
N ASN A 32 8.48 10.91 -20.75
CA ASN A 32 8.25 10.52 -22.14
C ASN A 32 8.43 9.01 -22.39
N SER A 33 8.32 8.23 -21.33
CA SER A 33 8.42 6.77 -21.33
C SER A 33 7.28 6.12 -22.12
N ASP A 34 7.39 4.81 -22.33
CA ASP A 34 6.37 4.04 -23.04
C ASP A 34 5.03 4.06 -22.28
N GLY A 35 3.95 4.37 -23.02
CA GLY A 35 2.60 4.55 -22.46
C GLY A 35 2.18 6.02 -22.25
N VAL A 36 3.10 6.98 -22.32
CA VAL A 36 2.75 8.42 -22.32
C VAL A 36 2.11 8.79 -23.67
N ILE A 37 0.87 9.30 -23.63
CA ILE A 37 0.08 9.66 -24.83
C ILE A 37 0.54 11.01 -25.43
N ASP A 38 0.77 12.01 -24.59
CA ASP A 38 1.17 13.37 -25.00
C ASP A 38 2.68 13.57 -24.77
N LYS A 39 3.49 12.86 -25.58
CA LYS A 39 4.96 12.98 -25.51
C LYS A 39 5.41 14.38 -25.94
N LYS A 40 6.25 15.01 -25.13
CA LYS A 40 6.84 16.32 -25.40
C LYS A 40 8.16 16.17 -26.13
N THR A 41 8.40 17.06 -27.09
CA THR A 41 9.74 17.28 -27.62
C THR A 41 10.65 17.81 -26.52
N VAL A 42 11.97 17.65 -26.68
CA VAL A 42 12.98 18.22 -25.77
C VAL A 42 12.71 19.71 -25.53
N LYS A 43 12.46 20.47 -26.60
CA LYS A 43 12.22 21.92 -26.55
C LYS A 43 10.94 22.29 -25.79
N GLU A 44 9.86 21.54 -25.96
CA GLU A 44 8.62 21.77 -25.20
C GLU A 44 8.79 21.45 -23.71
N TYR A 45 9.62 20.44 -23.40
CA TYR A 45 9.87 20.04 -22.03
C TYR A 45 10.75 21.01 -21.25
N VAL A 46 11.66 21.75 -21.91
CA VAL A 46 12.48 22.79 -21.28
C VAL A 46 11.64 23.77 -20.47
N GLU A 47 10.54 24.26 -21.03
CA GLU A 47 9.69 25.24 -20.34
C GLU A 47 9.01 24.65 -19.09
N LEU A 48 8.59 23.39 -19.16
CA LEU A 48 7.99 22.68 -18.03
C LEU A 48 9.03 22.45 -16.93
N PHE A 49 10.23 22.01 -17.30
CA PHE A 49 11.31 21.75 -16.37
C PHE A 49 11.82 23.03 -15.69
N VAL A 50 11.96 24.13 -16.45
CA VAL A 50 12.30 25.45 -15.90
C VAL A 50 11.25 25.91 -14.90
N ASN A 51 9.96 25.82 -15.24
CA ASN A 51 8.88 26.20 -14.31
C ASN A 51 8.92 25.38 -13.03
N TYR A 52 9.17 24.07 -13.14
CA TYR A 52 9.38 23.18 -12.00
C TYR A 52 10.55 23.66 -11.12
N LYS A 53 11.73 23.87 -11.70
CA LYS A 53 12.92 24.31 -10.95
C LYS A 53 12.78 25.69 -10.32
N LEU A 54 12.08 26.62 -10.97
CA LEU A 54 11.77 27.93 -10.38
C LEU A 54 10.93 27.81 -9.10
N LYS A 55 9.95 26.91 -9.08
CA LYS A 55 9.12 26.67 -7.90
C LYS A 55 9.91 25.99 -6.78
N VAL A 56 10.76 25.01 -7.13
CA VAL A 56 11.69 24.39 -6.16
C VAL A 56 12.58 25.46 -5.53
N GLN A 57 13.17 26.35 -6.33
CA GLN A 57 13.97 27.45 -5.78
C GLN A 57 13.14 28.37 -4.87
N ALA A 58 11.90 28.71 -5.25
CA ALA A 58 11.03 29.51 -4.41
C ALA A 58 10.72 28.82 -3.06
N ALA A 59 10.61 27.49 -3.05
CA ALA A 59 10.44 26.70 -1.84
C ALA A 59 11.68 26.75 -0.94
N LEU A 60 12.88 26.62 -1.52
CA LEU A 60 14.16 26.72 -0.82
C LEU A 60 14.39 28.12 -0.23
N ASP A 61 14.11 29.17 -1.00
CA ASP A 61 14.17 30.55 -0.52
C ASP A 61 13.21 30.80 0.66
N ALA A 62 12.07 30.10 0.66
CA ALA A 62 11.09 30.12 1.75
C ALA A 62 11.45 29.16 2.90
N ARG A 63 12.60 28.47 2.85
CA ARG A 63 13.09 27.53 3.86
C ARG A 63 12.15 26.36 4.12
N LEU A 64 11.35 25.94 3.12
CA LEU A 64 10.39 24.85 3.30
C LEU A 64 11.08 23.48 3.51
N ASP A 65 12.30 23.34 3.02
CA ASP A 65 13.21 22.22 3.28
C ASP A 65 13.63 22.11 4.76
N THR A 66 13.47 23.19 5.53
CA THR A 66 13.86 23.20 6.95
C THR A 66 12.78 22.69 7.89
N LEU A 67 11.54 22.56 7.40
CA LEU A 67 10.39 22.11 8.18
C LEU A 67 10.60 20.67 8.69
N THR A 68 10.19 20.41 9.93
CA THR A 68 10.29 19.07 10.53
C THR A 68 9.55 18.03 9.70
N SER A 69 8.31 18.33 9.29
CA SER A 69 7.51 17.43 8.46
C SER A 69 8.17 17.10 7.13
N PHE A 70 8.78 18.10 6.47
CA PHE A 70 9.52 17.89 5.23
C PHE A 70 10.72 16.97 5.46
N LYS A 71 11.53 17.24 6.49
CA LYS A 71 12.72 16.44 6.79
C LYS A 71 12.36 15.00 7.15
N GLU A 72 11.35 14.79 7.98
CA GLU A 72 10.90 13.45 8.35
C GLU A 72 10.46 12.63 7.13
N GLU A 73 9.63 13.22 6.26
CA GLU A 73 9.16 12.57 5.04
C GLU A 73 10.32 12.29 4.07
N PHE A 74 11.16 13.30 3.80
CA PHE A 74 12.29 13.17 2.88
C PHE A 74 13.31 12.15 3.37
N LEU A 75 13.74 12.23 4.63
CA LEU A 75 14.69 11.31 5.22
C LEU A 75 14.11 9.90 5.32
N GLY A 76 12.81 9.75 5.61
CA GLY A 76 12.13 8.46 5.61
C GLY A 76 12.27 7.75 4.27
N TYR A 77 11.87 8.42 3.19
CA TYR A 77 11.99 7.87 1.83
C TYR A 77 13.44 7.61 1.41
N ARG A 78 14.32 8.62 1.58
CA ARG A 78 15.74 8.50 1.23
C ARG A 78 16.40 7.32 1.96
N ASN A 79 16.16 7.20 3.26
CA ASN A 79 16.74 6.13 4.08
C ASN A 79 16.17 4.77 3.68
N GLN A 80 14.92 4.68 3.22
CA GLN A 80 14.37 3.45 2.66
C GLN A 80 15.10 2.99 1.38
N GLN A 81 15.52 3.91 0.51
CA GLN A 81 16.29 3.56 -0.69
C GLN A 81 17.74 3.18 -0.36
N VAL A 82 18.32 3.82 0.66
CA VAL A 82 19.76 3.71 0.97
C VAL A 82 20.07 2.58 1.94
N ARG A 83 19.21 2.32 2.94
CA ARG A 83 19.42 1.28 3.97
C ARG A 83 19.71 -0.10 3.38
N PRO A 84 18.96 -0.65 2.41
CA PRO A 84 19.20 -2.01 1.90
C PRO A 84 20.62 -2.22 1.37
N THR A 85 21.30 -1.14 0.95
CA THR A 85 22.67 -1.18 0.40
C THR A 85 23.75 -1.47 1.44
N PHE A 86 23.41 -1.48 2.74
CA PHE A 86 24.30 -1.92 3.81
C PHE A 86 24.38 -3.45 3.92
N ALA A 87 23.41 -4.18 3.37
CA ALA A 87 23.47 -5.63 3.25
C ALA A 87 24.11 -6.01 1.91
N THR A 88 25.31 -6.57 1.96
CA THR A 88 26.00 -7.09 0.77
C THR A 88 25.42 -8.43 0.34
N ASP A 89 25.63 -8.81 -0.92
CA ASP A 89 25.18 -10.11 -1.42
C ASP A 89 25.83 -11.27 -0.67
N GLU A 90 27.07 -11.10 -0.20
CA GLU A 90 27.76 -12.06 0.66
C GLU A 90 27.05 -12.24 2.01
N MET A 91 26.58 -11.15 2.63
CA MET A 91 25.81 -11.23 3.88
C MET A 91 24.48 -11.94 3.65
N MET A 92 23.82 -11.68 2.51
CA MET A 92 22.57 -12.36 2.16
C MET A 92 22.79 -13.85 1.90
N GLU A 93 23.88 -14.22 1.22
CA GLU A 93 24.26 -15.61 1.02
C GLU A 93 24.55 -16.32 2.35
N LYS A 94 25.24 -15.64 3.27
CA LYS A 94 25.47 -16.16 4.62
C LYS A 94 24.15 -16.38 5.38
N GLU A 95 23.24 -15.40 5.36
CA GLU A 95 21.93 -15.52 6.02
C GLU A 95 21.11 -16.67 5.40
N ALA A 96 21.18 -16.87 4.08
CA ALA A 96 20.55 -18.01 3.41
C ALA A 96 21.12 -19.35 3.87
N ARG A 97 22.45 -19.43 4.06
CA ARG A 97 23.11 -20.63 4.60
C ARG A 97 22.73 -20.87 6.06
N ASP A 98 22.68 -19.83 6.89
CA ASP A 98 22.25 -19.94 8.29
C ASP A 98 20.80 -20.46 8.39
N ILE A 99 19.90 -20.00 7.50
CA ILE A 99 18.52 -20.52 7.37
C ILE A 99 18.51 -22.00 6.93
N TYR A 100 19.33 -22.36 5.95
CA TYR A 100 19.44 -23.74 5.48
C TYR A 100 19.96 -24.67 6.58
N ASP A 101 21.06 -24.30 7.24
CA ASP A 101 21.71 -25.12 8.27
C ASP A 101 20.79 -25.32 9.48
N SER A 102 20.11 -24.27 9.93
CA SER A 102 19.10 -24.39 10.99
C SER A 102 17.92 -25.28 10.57
N THR A 103 17.53 -25.25 9.29
CA THR A 103 16.49 -26.14 8.76
C THR A 103 16.98 -27.59 8.70
N VAL A 104 18.23 -27.83 8.29
CA VAL A 104 18.86 -29.16 8.32
C VAL A 104 18.91 -29.71 9.73
N GLU A 105 19.33 -28.92 10.71
CA GLU A 105 19.36 -29.32 12.13
C GLU A 105 17.97 -29.68 12.64
N GLN A 106 16.96 -28.87 12.30
CA GLN A 106 15.58 -29.13 12.70
C GLN A 106 15.00 -30.40 12.05
N ILE A 107 15.37 -30.70 10.80
CA ILE A 107 14.97 -31.92 10.08
C ILE A 107 15.69 -33.14 10.64
N GLY A 108 16.98 -33.01 10.93
CA GLY A 108 17.83 -34.06 11.45
C GLY A 108 18.12 -35.18 10.43
N PRO A 109 18.91 -36.19 10.83
CA PRO A 109 19.37 -37.26 9.94
C PRO A 109 18.25 -38.22 9.50
N ASP A 110 17.09 -38.18 10.16
CA ASP A 110 15.95 -39.07 9.88
C ASP A 110 14.99 -38.51 8.81
N GLY A 111 15.18 -37.25 8.42
CA GLY A 111 14.32 -36.57 7.45
C GLY A 111 12.95 -36.17 7.99
N GLN A 112 12.13 -35.62 7.11
CA GLN A 112 10.71 -35.35 7.35
C GLN A 112 9.88 -36.56 6.94
N ALA A 113 9.07 -37.07 7.87
CA ALA A 113 8.11 -38.12 7.59
C ALA A 113 6.81 -37.52 7.02
N LEU A 114 6.39 -38.05 5.87
CA LEU A 114 5.03 -37.95 5.37
C LEU A 114 4.31 -39.23 5.77
N ALA A 115 3.32 -39.13 6.66
CA ALA A 115 2.70 -40.29 7.26
C ALA A 115 1.22 -40.05 7.57
N SER A 116 0.48 -41.14 7.71
CA SER A 116 -0.90 -41.13 8.21
C SER A 116 -1.01 -41.97 9.47
N TYR A 117 -2.00 -41.69 10.31
CA TYR A 117 -2.31 -42.54 11.45
C TYR A 117 -3.81 -42.78 11.65
N ILE A 118 -4.13 -43.84 12.37
CA ILE A 118 -5.48 -44.16 12.84
C ILE A 118 -5.42 -44.15 14.36
N LEU A 119 -6.28 -43.33 14.98
CA LEU A 119 -6.43 -43.27 16.42
C LEU A 119 -7.60 -44.12 16.88
N PHE A 120 -7.36 -44.92 17.90
CA PHE A 120 -8.38 -45.62 18.67
C PHE A 120 -8.35 -45.05 20.09
N ALA A 121 -9.18 -44.04 20.33
CA ALA A 121 -9.10 -43.24 21.55
C ALA A 121 -9.38 -44.10 22.80
N LEU A 122 -8.54 -43.95 23.82
CA LEU A 122 -8.68 -44.65 25.09
C LEU A 122 -8.09 -43.78 26.21
N SER A 123 -8.87 -43.53 27.26
CA SER A 123 -8.37 -42.84 28.46
C SER A 123 -7.36 -43.72 29.20
N PRO A 124 -6.26 -43.16 29.75
CA PRO A 124 -5.33 -43.90 30.62
C PRO A 124 -6.04 -44.58 31.81
N ASP A 125 -7.13 -43.99 32.29
CA ASP A 125 -7.92 -44.48 33.43
C ASP A 125 -9.15 -45.32 33.01
N ALA A 126 -9.23 -45.71 31.72
CA ALA A 126 -10.37 -46.46 31.22
C ALA A 126 -10.54 -47.81 31.96
N PRO A 127 -11.77 -48.23 32.30
CA PRO A 127 -12.01 -49.53 32.91
C PRO A 127 -11.49 -50.68 32.04
N MET A 128 -11.06 -51.79 32.66
CA MET A 128 -10.50 -52.96 31.95
C MET A 128 -11.38 -53.46 30.79
N ALA A 129 -12.71 -53.44 30.96
CA ALA A 129 -13.64 -53.85 29.91
C ALA A 129 -13.60 -52.94 28.68
N GLU A 130 -13.38 -51.64 28.87
CA GLU A 130 -13.25 -50.66 27.80
C GLU A 130 -11.88 -50.77 27.12
N GLN A 131 -10.81 -50.97 27.91
CA GLN A 131 -9.48 -51.23 27.38
C GLN A 131 -9.47 -52.46 26.46
N GLU A 132 -10.09 -53.57 26.90
CA GLU A 132 -10.16 -54.81 26.11
C GLU A 132 -11.02 -54.64 24.85
N LYS A 133 -12.15 -53.91 24.95
CA LYS A 133 -12.98 -53.60 23.78
C LYS A 133 -12.20 -52.80 22.74
N GLN A 134 -11.47 -51.78 23.16
CA GLN A 134 -10.71 -50.93 22.23
C GLN A 134 -9.49 -51.67 21.66
N ARG A 135 -8.85 -52.55 22.45
CA ARG A 135 -7.80 -53.45 21.97
C ARG A 135 -8.32 -54.39 20.88
N MET A 136 -9.45 -55.07 21.10
CA MET A 136 -10.08 -55.95 20.09
C MET A 136 -10.48 -55.18 18.83
N ARG A 137 -11.03 -53.97 18.96
CA ARG A 137 -11.36 -53.10 17.81
C ARG A 137 -10.09 -52.77 17.02
N THR A 138 -9.02 -52.39 17.70
CA THR A 138 -7.74 -52.04 17.08
C THR A 138 -7.14 -53.24 16.34
N ASP A 139 -7.12 -54.42 16.98
CA ASP A 139 -6.61 -55.66 16.38
C ASP A 139 -7.38 -56.08 15.13
N SER A 140 -8.71 -55.90 15.14
CA SER A 140 -9.58 -56.18 14.00
C SER A 140 -9.24 -55.29 12.80
N ILE A 141 -9.10 -53.98 13.03
CA ILE A 141 -8.73 -53.04 11.96
C ILE A 141 -7.31 -53.32 11.47
N TYR A 142 -6.36 -53.59 12.37
CA TYR A 142 -5.01 -53.97 11.98
C TYR A 142 -4.97 -55.24 11.12
N SER A 143 -5.79 -56.25 11.47
CA SER A 143 -5.90 -57.48 10.69
C SER A 143 -6.48 -57.24 9.29
N ALA A 144 -7.47 -56.36 9.17
CA ALA A 144 -8.02 -55.95 7.88
C ALA A 144 -6.96 -55.22 7.02
N LEU A 145 -6.17 -54.34 7.63
CA LEU A 145 -5.07 -53.65 6.94
C LEU A 145 -4.00 -54.65 6.46
N LEU A 146 -3.64 -55.65 7.26
CA LEU A 146 -2.75 -56.74 6.83
C LEU A 146 -3.34 -57.57 5.69
N GLY A 147 -4.67 -57.70 5.63
CA GLY A 147 -5.41 -58.33 4.54
C GLY A 147 -5.51 -57.50 3.25
N GLY A 148 -4.89 -56.31 3.21
CA GLY A 148 -4.86 -55.43 2.03
C GLY A 148 -5.95 -54.36 2.00
N ALA A 149 -6.65 -54.11 3.12
CA ALA A 149 -7.56 -52.97 3.19
C ALA A 149 -6.83 -51.64 3.02
N ASP A 150 -7.50 -50.67 2.40
CA ASP A 150 -6.94 -49.33 2.19
C ASP A 150 -6.81 -48.56 3.51
N PHE A 151 -5.61 -48.01 3.77
CA PHE A 151 -5.32 -47.34 5.04
C PHE A 151 -6.11 -46.04 5.19
N ALA A 152 -6.26 -45.27 4.09
CA ALA A 152 -6.99 -44.01 4.10
C ALA A 152 -8.48 -44.24 4.41
N GLU A 153 -9.08 -45.28 3.83
CA GLU A 153 -10.46 -45.67 4.12
C GLU A 153 -10.63 -46.12 5.57
N MET A 154 -9.71 -46.93 6.09
CA MET A 154 -9.75 -47.35 7.49
C MET A 154 -9.59 -46.15 8.44
N ALA A 155 -8.74 -45.18 8.09
CA ALA A 155 -8.59 -43.94 8.85
C ALA A 155 -9.88 -43.09 8.82
N ARG A 156 -10.48 -42.87 7.65
CA ARG A 156 -11.73 -42.10 7.50
C ARG A 156 -12.87 -42.70 8.34
N THR A 157 -13.03 -44.02 8.27
CA THR A 157 -14.19 -44.70 8.82
C THR A 157 -14.02 -45.05 10.29
N HIS A 158 -12.80 -45.38 10.72
CA HIS A 158 -12.56 -45.94 12.06
C HIS A 158 -11.69 -45.10 12.98
N SER A 159 -11.00 -44.06 12.51
CA SER A 159 -10.22 -43.20 13.40
C SER A 159 -11.13 -42.37 14.30
N ASP A 160 -10.79 -42.32 15.58
CA ASP A 160 -11.42 -41.48 16.58
C ASP A 160 -10.86 -40.04 16.55
N ASP A 161 -9.71 -39.80 15.89
CA ASP A 161 -9.26 -38.44 15.52
C ASP A 161 -9.98 -37.99 14.24
N LYS A 162 -11.06 -37.24 14.41
CA LYS A 162 -11.89 -36.76 13.29
C LYS A 162 -11.18 -35.74 12.39
N ALA A 163 -10.21 -34.99 12.91
CA ALA A 163 -9.54 -33.95 12.14
C ALA A 163 -8.66 -34.55 11.03
N THR A 164 -7.84 -35.55 11.39
CA THR A 164 -7.02 -36.27 10.41
C THR A 164 -7.81 -37.31 9.65
N ALA A 165 -8.83 -37.94 10.23
CA ALA A 165 -9.72 -38.86 9.51
C ALA A 165 -10.30 -38.23 8.24
N MET A 166 -10.78 -36.98 8.31
CA MET A 166 -11.29 -36.23 7.14
C MET A 166 -10.23 -35.97 6.06
N ARG A 167 -8.95 -36.16 6.39
CA ARG A 167 -7.80 -36.03 5.50
C ARG A 167 -7.05 -37.36 5.39
N ASP A 168 -7.79 -38.47 5.36
CA ASP A 168 -7.22 -39.80 5.10
C ASP A 168 -6.18 -40.25 6.16
N GLY A 169 -6.34 -39.75 7.38
CA GLY A 169 -5.40 -39.93 8.49
C GLY A 169 -4.10 -39.14 8.34
N GLN A 170 -3.94 -38.29 7.30
CA GLN A 170 -2.67 -37.64 6.98
C GLN A 170 -2.26 -36.61 8.03
N MET A 171 -0.99 -36.71 8.42
CA MET A 171 -0.32 -35.71 9.24
C MET A 171 0.35 -34.67 8.34
N PRO A 172 0.55 -33.42 8.81
CA PRO A 172 1.52 -32.53 8.18
C PRO A 172 2.92 -33.18 8.16
N PRO A 173 3.85 -32.74 7.30
CA PRO A 173 5.23 -33.21 7.37
C PRO A 173 5.81 -33.00 8.78
N VAL A 174 6.34 -34.07 9.39
CA VAL A 174 6.86 -34.06 10.76
C VAL A 174 8.31 -34.52 10.81
N THR A 175 9.09 -33.92 11.71
CA THR A 175 10.48 -34.32 12.00
C THR A 175 10.50 -35.12 13.30
N ARG A 176 11.52 -35.97 13.48
CA ARG A 176 11.66 -36.79 14.69
C ARG A 176 11.67 -35.96 15.97
N SER A 177 12.36 -34.82 15.96
CA SER A 177 12.51 -33.90 17.11
C SER A 177 11.19 -33.24 17.56
N ARG A 178 10.17 -33.23 16.71
CA ARG A 178 8.86 -32.61 17.00
C ARG A 178 7.82 -33.61 17.51
N LEU A 179 8.17 -34.89 17.64
CA LEU A 179 7.26 -35.95 18.07
C LEU A 179 7.66 -36.48 19.46
N PRO A 180 6.70 -36.96 20.27
CA PRO A 180 7.00 -37.74 21.47
C PRO A 180 7.89 -38.93 21.13
N GLU A 181 8.86 -39.24 21.99
CA GLU A 181 9.92 -40.21 21.70
C GLU A 181 9.36 -41.58 21.32
N GLU A 182 8.35 -42.07 22.02
CA GLU A 182 7.72 -43.37 21.76
C GLU A 182 7.06 -43.42 20.38
N PHE A 183 6.35 -42.36 19.99
CA PHE A 183 5.74 -42.26 18.67
C PHE A 183 6.80 -42.15 17.58
N ALA A 184 7.83 -41.33 17.82
CA ALA A 184 8.92 -41.12 16.89
C ALA A 184 9.70 -42.42 16.64
N ASN A 185 9.93 -43.22 17.69
CA ASN A 185 10.54 -44.55 17.61
C ASN A 185 9.73 -45.50 16.72
N GLN A 186 8.40 -45.50 16.85
CA GLN A 186 7.54 -46.34 16.01
C GLN A 186 7.53 -45.86 14.56
N LEU A 187 7.32 -44.56 14.31
CA LEU A 187 7.20 -44.01 12.96
C LEU A 187 8.52 -44.09 12.18
N PHE A 188 9.63 -43.64 12.75
CA PHE A 188 10.92 -43.61 12.04
C PHE A 188 11.64 -44.96 11.99
N ALA A 189 11.09 -46.02 12.59
CA ALA A 189 11.51 -47.39 12.32
C ALA A 189 10.94 -47.94 10.99
N LEU A 190 9.85 -47.35 10.46
CA LEU A 190 9.15 -47.83 9.26
C LEU A 190 9.80 -47.37 7.97
N LYS A 191 9.95 -48.26 6.99
CA LYS A 191 10.31 -47.87 5.62
C LYS A 191 9.11 -47.24 4.91
N ASP A 192 9.38 -46.58 3.79
CA ASP A 192 8.33 -46.01 2.93
C ASP A 192 7.32 -47.09 2.52
N GLY A 193 6.03 -46.81 2.75
CA GLY A 193 4.91 -47.71 2.51
C GLY A 193 4.56 -48.65 3.67
N GLU A 194 5.43 -48.80 4.68
CA GLU A 194 5.20 -49.68 5.83
C GLU A 194 4.29 -49.04 6.88
N MET A 195 3.58 -49.89 7.63
CA MET A 195 2.78 -49.49 8.79
C MET A 195 3.26 -50.18 10.07
N SER A 196 3.07 -49.52 11.21
CA SER A 196 3.39 -50.06 12.52
C SER A 196 2.40 -51.15 12.93
N ARG A 197 2.81 -51.99 13.88
CA ARG A 197 1.84 -52.70 14.73
C ARG A 197 1.05 -51.68 15.58
N PRO A 198 -0.13 -52.02 16.09
CA PRO A 198 -0.79 -51.20 17.09
C PRO A 198 0.10 -51.00 18.31
N PHE A 199 0.24 -49.76 18.75
CA PHE A 199 0.95 -49.41 19.99
C PHE A 199 0.14 -48.40 20.81
N LEU A 200 0.33 -48.42 22.12
CA LEU A 200 -0.43 -47.59 23.05
C LEU A 200 0.31 -46.28 23.33
N MET A 201 -0.39 -45.16 23.17
CA MET A 201 0.03 -43.81 23.58
C MET A 201 -0.97 -43.27 24.62
N PRO A 202 -0.68 -42.15 25.32
CA PRO A 202 -1.61 -41.58 26.31
C PRO A 202 -3.02 -41.24 25.78
N MET A 203 -3.14 -41.03 24.46
CA MET A 203 -4.39 -40.75 23.78
C MET A 203 -5.15 -42.02 23.31
N GLY A 204 -4.54 -43.20 23.44
CA GLY A 204 -5.11 -44.49 23.04
C GLY A 204 -4.21 -45.26 22.09
N TYR A 205 -4.77 -46.27 21.42
CA TYR A 205 -4.02 -47.10 20.49
C TYR A 205 -3.85 -46.39 19.14
N ILE A 206 -2.66 -46.52 18.56
CA ILE A 206 -2.30 -45.91 17.29
C ILE A 206 -1.76 -46.97 16.34
N ILE A 207 -2.17 -46.86 15.07
CA ILE A 207 -1.51 -47.49 13.94
C ILE A 207 -1.01 -46.36 13.04
N VAL A 208 0.29 -46.31 12.75
CA VAL A 208 0.87 -45.28 11.87
C VAL A 208 1.42 -45.92 10.61
N LYS A 209 1.30 -45.24 9.47
CA LYS A 209 1.85 -45.65 8.18
C LYS A 209 2.80 -44.58 7.65
N MET A 210 4.03 -44.97 7.35
CA MET A 210 4.98 -44.13 6.64
C MET A 210 4.63 -44.16 5.15
N HIS A 211 4.41 -43.01 4.53
CA HIS A 211 4.27 -42.91 3.08
C HIS A 211 5.62 -42.65 2.43
N GLN A 212 6.35 -41.66 2.94
CA GLN A 212 7.62 -41.24 2.39
C GLN A 212 8.48 -40.52 3.43
N ARG A 213 9.79 -40.75 3.42
CA ARG A 213 10.78 -39.86 4.06
C ARG A 213 11.34 -38.86 3.05
N LYS A 214 11.27 -37.57 3.38
CA LYS A 214 11.85 -36.49 2.58
C LYS A 214 13.05 -35.87 3.30
N PHE A 215 14.13 -35.71 2.56
CA PHE A 215 15.31 -34.97 3.02
C PHE A 215 15.35 -33.63 2.32
N LEU A 216 15.95 -32.64 2.98
CA LEU A 216 16.26 -31.38 2.32
C LEU A 216 17.31 -31.66 1.24
N LYS A 217 17.15 -31.04 0.07
CA LYS A 217 18.16 -31.13 -0.98
C LYS A 217 19.41 -30.34 -0.57
N PRO A 218 20.57 -30.56 -1.21
CA PRO A 218 21.75 -29.74 -0.97
C PRO A 218 21.44 -28.25 -1.12
N PHE A 219 22.14 -27.41 -0.35
CA PHE A 219 21.93 -25.95 -0.35
C PHE A 219 21.88 -25.37 -1.76
N GLU A 220 22.76 -25.77 -2.67
CA GLU A 220 22.80 -25.24 -4.05
C GLU A 220 21.50 -25.44 -4.83
N GLU A 221 20.72 -26.48 -4.51
CA GLU A 221 19.39 -26.71 -5.11
C GLU A 221 18.28 -25.91 -4.41
N GLU A 222 18.38 -25.69 -3.10
CA GLU A 222 17.39 -24.93 -2.31
C GLU A 222 17.65 -23.41 -2.32
N ARG A 223 18.87 -23.01 -2.70
CA ARG A 223 19.39 -21.64 -2.59
C ARG A 223 18.45 -20.62 -3.22
N THR A 224 18.01 -20.88 -4.44
CA THR A 224 17.13 -19.94 -5.16
C THR A 224 15.79 -19.74 -4.45
N ASP A 225 15.22 -20.81 -3.89
CA ASP A 225 13.92 -20.72 -3.22
C ASP A 225 14.05 -20.08 -1.84
N ILE A 226 15.15 -20.34 -1.13
CA ILE A 226 15.49 -19.65 0.11
C ILE A 226 15.67 -18.15 -0.16
N MET A 227 16.46 -17.77 -1.17
CA MET A 227 16.69 -16.36 -1.53
C MET A 227 15.38 -15.64 -1.88
N LYS A 228 14.52 -16.25 -2.71
CA LYS A 228 13.18 -15.70 -3.00
C LYS A 228 12.31 -15.56 -1.76
N TRP A 229 12.37 -16.54 -0.85
CA TRP A 229 11.65 -16.48 0.41
C TRP A 229 12.14 -15.32 1.29
N MET A 230 13.46 -15.08 1.31
CA MET A 230 14.08 -13.95 2.02
C MET A 230 13.67 -12.61 1.42
N GLU A 231 13.67 -12.48 0.09
CA GLU A 231 13.23 -11.28 -0.63
C GLU A 231 11.77 -10.95 -0.34
N ASN A 232 10.87 -11.94 -0.45
CA ASN A 232 9.44 -11.77 -0.19
C ASN A 232 9.13 -11.36 1.26
N ARG A 233 10.06 -11.64 2.19
CA ARG A 233 9.96 -11.25 3.61
C ARG A 233 10.78 -10.01 3.95
N ASN A 234 11.36 -9.37 2.94
CA ASN A 234 12.18 -8.19 3.08
C ASN A 234 13.37 -8.37 4.05
N LEU A 235 13.99 -9.56 4.05
CA LEU A 235 15.09 -9.85 4.99
C LEU A 235 16.34 -9.01 4.68
N ARG A 236 16.53 -8.53 3.45
CA ARG A 236 17.64 -7.64 3.13
C ARG A 236 17.61 -6.36 3.98
N ASP A 237 16.43 -5.78 4.18
CA ASP A 237 16.27 -4.60 5.03
C ASP A 237 16.60 -4.89 6.49
N ILE A 238 16.19 -6.06 6.99
CA ILE A 238 16.46 -6.49 8.36
C ILE A 238 17.97 -6.72 8.58
N VAL A 239 18.62 -7.41 7.64
CA VAL A 239 20.08 -7.64 7.67
C VAL A 239 20.83 -6.30 7.57
N ALA A 240 20.37 -5.41 6.70
CA ALA A 240 20.96 -4.08 6.54
C ALA A 240 20.79 -3.20 7.79
N GLU A 241 19.62 -3.22 8.42
CA GLU A 241 19.37 -2.48 9.66
C GLU A 241 20.25 -3.00 10.80
N ARG A 242 20.36 -4.33 10.96
CA ARG A 242 21.26 -4.95 11.93
C ARG A 242 22.70 -4.50 11.68
N ARG A 243 23.16 -4.56 10.42
CA ARG A 243 24.52 -4.18 10.05
C ARG A 243 24.81 -2.70 10.27
N LEU A 244 23.84 -1.82 9.96
CA LEU A 244 23.95 -0.39 10.21
C LEU A 244 24.15 -0.11 11.70
N LYS A 245 23.34 -0.75 12.56
CA LYS A 245 23.45 -0.65 14.02
C LYS A 245 24.78 -1.14 14.55
N GLU A 246 25.26 -2.29 14.06
CA GLU A 246 26.58 -2.83 14.41
C GLU A 246 27.71 -1.86 14.04
N LEU A 247 27.72 -1.35 12.81
CA LEU A 247 28.72 -0.38 12.34
C LEU A 247 28.70 0.91 13.17
N ALA A 248 27.51 1.41 13.52
CA ALA A 248 27.35 2.59 14.35
C ALA A 248 27.87 2.35 15.77
N ALA A 249 27.56 1.19 16.37
CA ALA A 249 28.05 0.80 17.69
C ALA A 249 29.58 0.62 17.72
N GLU A 250 30.14 -0.07 16.72
CA GLU A 250 31.59 -0.24 16.53
C GLU A 250 32.30 1.11 16.46
N LYS A 251 31.79 2.05 15.65
CA LYS A 251 32.36 3.38 15.51
C LYS A 251 32.31 4.20 16.80
N LEU A 252 31.27 4.01 17.61
CA LEU A 252 31.12 4.66 18.91
C LEU A 252 31.89 3.94 20.03
N GLY A 253 32.49 2.77 19.75
CA GLY A 253 33.18 1.95 20.74
C GLY A 253 32.25 1.36 21.81
N LEU A 254 30.97 1.17 21.48
CA LEU A 254 29.98 0.58 22.40
C LEU A 254 30.21 -0.93 22.48
N LYS A 255 30.43 -1.43 23.70
CA LYS A 255 30.74 -2.86 23.96
C LYS A 255 29.59 -3.63 24.58
N ASP A 256 28.64 -2.93 25.20
CA ASP A 256 27.44 -3.55 25.75
C ASP A 256 26.50 -3.97 24.63
N SER A 257 25.66 -4.99 24.91
CA SER A 257 24.57 -5.32 24.01
C SER A 257 23.71 -4.08 23.74
N ILE A 258 23.32 -3.85 22.48
CA ILE A 258 22.49 -2.70 22.07
C ILE A 258 21.23 -2.57 22.94
N ASP A 259 20.65 -3.70 23.35
CA ASP A 259 19.44 -3.73 24.18
C ASP A 259 19.65 -3.15 25.60
N ASN A 260 20.88 -3.20 26.11
CA ASN A 260 21.25 -2.78 27.46
C ASN A 260 21.85 -1.36 27.52
N LEU A 261 21.89 -0.64 26.39
CA LEU A 261 22.43 0.72 26.34
C LEU A 261 21.57 1.70 27.16
N ALA A 262 22.24 2.62 27.86
CA ALA A 262 21.57 3.77 28.48
C ALA A 262 20.96 4.69 27.40
N ASP A 263 19.92 5.45 27.75
CA ASP A 263 19.21 6.32 26.80
C ASP A 263 20.13 7.32 26.08
N GLU A 264 21.14 7.86 26.79
CA GLU A 264 22.16 8.73 26.18
C GLU A 264 23.02 8.02 25.13
N GLN A 265 23.34 6.74 25.34
CA GLN A 265 24.08 5.93 24.38
C GLN A 265 23.20 5.56 23.19
N LYS A 266 21.91 5.25 23.41
CA LYS A 266 20.93 5.01 22.35
C LYS A 266 20.76 6.23 21.44
N ALA A 267 20.60 7.42 22.02
CA ALA A 267 20.52 8.66 21.25
C ALA A 267 21.80 8.95 20.43
N LYS A 268 22.98 8.62 20.96
CA LYS A 268 24.25 8.71 20.22
C LYS A 268 24.30 7.70 19.07
N LEU A 269 23.84 6.48 19.31
CA LEU A 269 23.77 5.42 18.30
C LEU A 269 22.86 5.84 17.13
N GLU A 270 21.62 6.27 17.41
CA GLU A 270 20.67 6.74 16.40
C GLU A 270 21.23 7.89 15.55
N LYS A 271 21.94 8.83 16.19
CA LYS A 271 22.60 9.93 15.49
C LYS A 271 23.72 9.45 14.57
N GLU A 272 24.49 8.45 14.99
CA GLU A 272 25.54 7.86 14.15
C GLU A 272 24.95 7.02 13.02
N GLU A 273 23.86 6.28 13.24
CA GLU A 273 23.11 5.58 12.18
C GLU A 273 22.65 6.57 11.09
N MET A 274 22.09 7.72 11.49
CA MET A 274 21.70 8.77 10.53
C MET A 274 22.92 9.32 9.77
N SER A 275 24.03 9.58 10.46
CA SER A 275 25.29 10.04 9.84
C SER A 275 25.88 9.03 8.86
N MET A 276 25.76 7.73 9.14
CA MET A 276 26.13 6.66 8.22
C MET A 276 25.25 6.66 6.97
N LEU A 277 23.92 6.80 7.14
CA LEU A 277 22.97 6.91 6.02
C LEU A 277 23.25 8.15 5.16
N ASP A 278 23.59 9.29 5.77
CA ASP A 278 23.98 10.51 5.05
C ASP A 278 25.22 10.29 4.20
N ARG A 279 26.27 9.68 4.77
CA ARG A 279 27.51 9.34 4.05
C ARG A 279 27.25 8.36 2.92
N ARG A 280 26.49 7.30 3.18
CA ARG A 280 26.13 6.29 2.17
C ARG A 280 25.31 6.91 1.04
N THR A 281 24.38 7.81 1.36
CA THR A 281 23.63 8.56 0.36
C THR A 281 24.57 9.35 -0.56
N ALA A 282 25.55 10.05 0.01
CA ALA A 282 26.53 10.82 -0.76
C ALA A 282 27.40 9.94 -1.66
N GLU A 283 27.86 8.79 -1.15
CA GLU A 283 28.63 7.79 -1.92
C GLU A 283 27.83 7.24 -3.10
N LEU A 284 26.59 6.80 -2.85
CA LEU A 284 25.71 6.27 -3.89
C LEU A 284 25.37 7.36 -4.92
N SER A 285 25.03 8.57 -4.47
CA SER A 285 24.72 9.68 -5.38
C SER A 285 25.92 10.11 -6.23
N ALA A 286 27.15 9.86 -5.79
CA ALA A 286 28.36 10.16 -6.54
C ALA A 286 28.70 9.09 -7.60
N SER A 287 28.27 7.85 -7.38
CA SER A 287 28.62 6.69 -8.22
C SER A 287 27.47 6.17 -9.08
N ASP A 288 26.23 6.48 -8.70
CA ASP A 288 24.99 6.05 -9.35
C ASP A 288 24.13 7.28 -9.65
N SER A 289 24.07 7.65 -10.93
CA SER A 289 23.28 8.79 -11.41
C SER A 289 21.79 8.58 -11.22
N ASP A 290 21.29 7.35 -11.32
CA ASP A 290 19.87 7.05 -11.17
C ASP A 290 19.45 7.21 -9.72
N MET A 291 20.24 6.70 -8.77
CA MET A 291 20.00 6.90 -7.34
C MET A 291 20.06 8.39 -6.98
N LYS A 292 21.05 9.13 -7.48
CA LYS A 292 21.15 10.59 -7.28
C LYS A 292 19.89 11.30 -7.77
N ASN A 293 19.45 10.97 -8.98
CA ASN A 293 18.33 11.62 -9.63
C ASN A 293 17.00 11.26 -8.95
N LEU A 294 16.83 10.01 -8.52
CA LEU A 294 15.66 9.53 -7.78
C LEU A 294 15.49 10.28 -6.45
N ILE A 295 16.56 10.38 -5.66
CA ILE A 295 16.52 11.07 -4.36
C ILE A 295 16.23 12.56 -4.56
N ARG A 296 16.87 13.21 -5.54
CA ARG A 296 16.64 14.63 -5.84
C ARG A 296 15.22 14.88 -6.35
N GLU A 297 14.70 14.02 -7.22
CA GLU A 297 13.33 14.15 -7.75
C GLU A 297 12.29 14.08 -6.61
N TYR A 298 12.47 13.16 -5.67
CA TYR A 298 11.57 13.06 -4.51
C TYR A 298 11.66 14.29 -3.60
N HIS A 299 12.89 14.74 -3.29
CA HIS A 299 13.13 15.98 -2.54
C HIS A 299 12.41 17.19 -3.16
N ASP A 300 12.64 17.40 -4.45
CA ASP A 300 12.09 18.53 -5.18
C ASP A 300 10.57 18.42 -5.36
N GLY A 301 10.04 17.19 -5.49
CA GLY A 301 8.61 16.93 -5.54
C GLY A 301 7.88 17.31 -4.26
N LEU A 302 8.46 17.00 -3.09
CA LEU A 302 7.94 17.44 -1.80
C LEU A 302 7.95 18.97 -1.67
N LEU A 303 9.04 19.61 -2.09
CA LEU A 303 9.13 21.08 -2.09
C LEU A 303 8.11 21.72 -3.02
N LEU A 304 7.96 21.16 -4.22
CA LEU A 304 7.01 21.61 -5.23
C LEU A 304 5.58 21.53 -4.70
N TYR A 305 5.21 20.42 -4.07
CA TYR A 305 3.90 20.25 -3.45
C TYR A 305 3.67 21.31 -2.37
N GLU A 306 4.60 21.43 -1.42
CA GLU A 306 4.47 22.33 -0.28
C GLU A 306 4.34 23.80 -0.71
N ILE A 307 5.18 24.25 -1.64
CA ILE A 307 5.12 25.63 -2.12
C ILE A 307 3.87 25.87 -2.96
N SER A 308 3.45 24.92 -3.79
CA SER A 308 2.26 25.08 -4.65
C SER A 308 0.98 25.11 -3.81
N SER A 309 0.90 24.29 -2.76
CA SER A 309 -0.21 24.32 -1.80
C SER A 309 -0.35 25.70 -1.17
N ARG A 310 0.76 26.22 -0.61
CA ARG A 310 0.77 27.51 0.10
C ARG A 310 0.56 28.72 -0.81
N THR A 311 1.04 28.67 -2.05
CA THR A 311 1.07 29.85 -2.94
C THR A 311 -0.10 29.91 -3.90
N VAL A 312 -0.63 28.76 -4.30
CA VAL A 312 -1.67 28.65 -5.32
C VAL A 312 -2.87 27.90 -4.77
N TRP A 313 -2.71 26.63 -4.38
CA TRP A 313 -3.86 25.75 -4.22
C TRP A 313 -4.75 26.14 -3.03
N ASP A 314 -4.18 26.27 -1.84
CA ASP A 314 -4.91 26.63 -0.63
C ASP A 314 -5.41 28.07 -0.70
N LYS A 315 -4.61 28.98 -1.27
CA LYS A 315 -5.03 30.37 -1.46
C LYS A 315 -6.23 30.47 -2.38
N ALA A 316 -6.22 29.79 -3.53
CA ALA A 316 -7.33 29.80 -4.46
C ALA A 316 -8.59 29.15 -3.87
N ALA A 317 -8.44 28.03 -3.15
CA ALA A 317 -9.55 27.31 -2.55
C ALA A 317 -10.28 28.11 -1.46
N ASN A 318 -9.54 28.95 -0.72
CA ASN A 318 -10.04 29.78 0.37
C ASN A 318 -10.38 31.22 -0.04
N ASP A 319 -10.06 31.66 -1.26
CA ASP A 319 -10.34 33.01 -1.75
C ASP A 319 -11.75 33.12 -2.35
N GLU A 320 -12.76 33.13 -1.49
CA GLU A 320 -14.18 33.25 -1.86
C GLU A 320 -14.47 34.48 -2.75
N LYS A 321 -13.80 35.61 -2.46
CA LYS A 321 -13.97 36.84 -3.24
C LYS A 321 -13.36 36.70 -4.62
N GLY A 322 -12.17 36.11 -4.71
CA GLY A 322 -11.48 35.79 -5.96
C GLY A 322 -12.29 34.84 -6.82
N LEU A 323 -12.73 33.70 -6.27
CA LEU A 323 -13.55 32.72 -6.97
C LEU A 323 -14.84 33.33 -7.54
N LYS A 324 -15.56 34.13 -6.73
CA LYS A 324 -16.76 34.82 -7.18
C LYS A 324 -16.48 35.82 -8.31
N LYS A 325 -15.39 36.59 -8.20
CA LYS A 325 -14.96 37.55 -9.23
C LYS A 325 -14.55 36.83 -10.52
N PHE A 326 -13.77 35.77 -10.40
CA PHE A 326 -13.28 34.94 -11.50
C PHE A 326 -14.44 34.27 -12.23
N PHE A 327 -15.37 33.63 -11.51
CA PHE A 327 -16.58 33.08 -12.10
C PHE A 327 -17.40 34.14 -12.84
N LYS A 328 -17.61 35.33 -12.25
CA LYS A 328 -18.37 36.41 -12.91
C LYS A 328 -17.71 36.83 -14.23
N LYS A 329 -16.38 36.93 -14.27
CA LYS A 329 -15.60 37.26 -15.48
C LYS A 329 -15.69 36.14 -16.53
N ASN A 330 -15.68 34.88 -16.09
CA ASN A 330 -15.55 33.69 -16.92
C ASN A 330 -16.86 32.89 -17.11
N LYS A 331 -18.01 33.44 -16.71
CA LYS A 331 -19.27 32.70 -16.53
C LYS A 331 -19.68 31.85 -17.74
N LYS A 332 -19.38 32.31 -18.95
CA LYS A 332 -19.71 31.60 -20.20
C LYS A 332 -18.99 30.25 -20.35
N ARG A 333 -17.79 30.08 -19.77
CA ARG A 333 -17.01 28.83 -19.80
C ARG A 333 -17.71 27.69 -19.06
N TYR A 334 -18.55 28.00 -18.09
CA TYR A 334 -19.23 27.02 -17.25
C TYR A 334 -20.67 26.73 -17.69
N ALA A 335 -21.08 27.20 -18.87
CA ALA A 335 -22.41 26.93 -19.39
C ALA A 335 -22.61 25.43 -19.62
N TRP A 336 -23.77 24.91 -19.21
CA TRP A 336 -24.15 23.54 -19.52
C TRP A 336 -24.85 23.47 -20.88
N ASP A 337 -24.66 22.35 -21.57
CA ASP A 337 -25.34 22.00 -22.82
C ASP A 337 -26.85 21.83 -22.63
N LYS A 338 -27.25 21.32 -21.46
CA LYS A 338 -28.65 21.08 -21.09
C LYS A 338 -29.01 21.73 -19.75
N PRO A 339 -30.29 22.06 -19.53
CA PRO A 339 -30.77 22.53 -18.23
C PRO A 339 -30.48 21.52 -17.12
N ARG A 340 -30.20 22.01 -15.91
CA ARG A 340 -30.05 21.19 -14.71
C ARG A 340 -31.03 21.63 -13.62
N PHE A 341 -31.42 20.73 -12.73
CA PHE A 341 -32.26 21.07 -11.59
C PHE A 341 -31.40 21.28 -10.34
N LYS A 342 -31.40 22.51 -9.81
CA LYS A 342 -30.77 22.84 -8.52
C LYS A 342 -31.82 22.75 -7.43
N GLY A 343 -31.70 21.76 -6.56
CA GLY A 343 -32.74 21.47 -5.59
C GLY A 343 -32.50 20.18 -4.82
N MET A 344 -33.59 19.53 -4.45
CA MET A 344 -33.58 18.24 -3.79
C MET A 344 -34.73 17.36 -4.24
N ALA A 345 -34.48 16.05 -4.28
CA ALA A 345 -35.49 15.01 -4.11
C ALA A 345 -35.54 14.61 -2.65
N TYR A 346 -36.73 14.33 -2.13
CA TYR A 346 -36.88 13.86 -0.77
C TYR A 346 -38.06 12.92 -0.61
N HIS A 347 -37.92 12.05 0.39
CA HIS A 347 -38.85 10.99 0.73
C HIS A 347 -39.27 11.17 2.19
N VAL A 348 -40.58 11.15 2.45
CA VAL A 348 -41.13 11.37 3.79
C VAL A 348 -42.03 10.22 4.23
N LYS A 349 -42.18 10.07 5.56
CA LYS A 349 -43.10 9.13 6.19
C LYS A 349 -44.54 9.62 6.15
N ASP A 350 -44.73 10.89 6.49
CA ASP A 350 -46.03 11.52 6.71
C ASP A 350 -46.34 12.58 5.65
N GLU A 351 -47.58 12.63 5.16
CA GLU A 351 -48.02 13.64 4.18
C GLU A 351 -47.86 15.09 4.69
N ALA A 352 -47.89 15.30 6.01
CA ALA A 352 -47.63 16.60 6.61
C ALA A 352 -46.20 17.12 6.29
N ASP A 353 -45.22 16.21 6.24
CA ASP A 353 -43.82 16.57 6.03
C ASP A 353 -43.52 16.90 4.55
N LYS A 354 -44.35 16.41 3.61
CA LYS A 354 -44.20 16.69 2.18
C LYS A 354 -44.12 18.19 1.87
N LYS A 355 -45.00 19.00 2.48
CA LYS A 355 -44.97 20.47 2.31
C LYS A 355 -44.07 21.15 3.34
N ALA A 356 -43.92 20.57 4.53
CA ALA A 356 -43.11 21.15 5.59
C ALA A 356 -41.63 21.22 5.21
N VAL A 357 -41.09 20.19 4.55
CA VAL A 357 -39.70 20.14 4.08
C VAL A 357 -39.40 21.29 3.13
N ALA A 358 -40.21 21.49 2.09
CA ALA A 358 -40.08 22.61 1.16
C ALA A 358 -40.20 23.98 1.87
N LYS A 359 -41.16 24.12 2.80
CA LYS A 359 -41.36 25.36 3.57
C LYS A 359 -40.15 25.69 4.46
N CYS A 360 -39.52 24.67 5.05
CA CYS A 360 -38.40 24.81 5.97
C CYS A 360 -37.18 25.50 5.34
N VAL A 361 -36.91 25.19 4.07
CA VAL A 361 -35.74 25.73 3.34
C VAL A 361 -36.08 26.88 2.38
N LYS A 362 -37.37 27.22 2.25
CA LYS A 362 -37.82 28.28 1.35
C LYS A 362 -37.22 29.63 1.78
N GLY A 363 -36.44 30.23 0.89
CA GLY A 363 -35.80 31.53 1.12
C GLY A 363 -34.42 31.45 1.77
N LEU A 364 -33.97 30.26 2.19
CA LEU A 364 -32.62 30.06 2.68
C LEU A 364 -31.63 29.88 1.51
N PRO A 365 -30.38 30.34 1.67
CA PRO A 365 -29.27 29.99 0.78
C PRO A 365 -29.19 28.48 0.56
N PHE A 366 -28.91 28.06 -0.67
CA PHE A 366 -28.98 26.65 -1.06
C PHE A 366 -28.04 25.77 -0.22
N ASP A 367 -26.86 26.28 0.11
CA ASP A 367 -25.85 25.66 0.97
C ASP A 367 -26.37 25.37 2.39
N GLU A 368 -27.19 26.24 2.98
CA GLU A 368 -27.75 26.06 4.34
C GLU A 368 -28.82 24.95 4.46
N TRP A 369 -29.36 24.46 3.34
CA TRP A 369 -30.52 23.55 3.37
C TRP A 369 -30.25 22.24 4.12
N ALA A 370 -29.05 21.66 3.98
CA ALA A 370 -28.75 20.34 4.53
C ALA A 370 -28.80 20.37 6.08
N ASP A 371 -28.11 21.33 6.68
CA ASP A 371 -28.12 21.50 8.14
C ASP A 371 -29.49 21.88 8.65
N LYS A 372 -30.19 22.78 7.96
CA LYS A 372 -31.54 23.19 8.37
C LYS A 372 -32.52 22.01 8.40
N LEU A 373 -32.49 21.17 7.37
CA LEU A 373 -33.35 19.99 7.27
C LEU A 373 -32.98 18.94 8.31
N ARG A 374 -31.69 18.68 8.52
CA ARG A 374 -31.20 17.77 9.55
C ARG A 374 -31.69 18.18 10.94
N VAL A 375 -31.51 19.44 11.31
CA VAL A 375 -31.91 19.98 12.62
C VAL A 375 -33.44 20.01 12.79
N THR A 376 -34.21 20.17 11.71
CA THR A 376 -35.67 20.29 11.82
C THR A 376 -36.39 18.94 11.80
N PHE A 377 -35.93 17.98 10.99
CA PHE A 377 -36.66 16.74 10.73
C PHE A 377 -35.93 15.48 11.23
N ASN A 378 -34.62 15.53 11.44
CA ASN A 378 -33.80 14.38 11.80
C ASN A 378 -32.90 14.70 13.02
N ALA A 379 -33.43 15.44 14.01
CA ALA A 379 -32.68 15.84 15.20
C ALA A 379 -32.53 14.70 16.22
N ASP A 380 -33.52 13.80 16.27
CA ASP A 380 -33.57 12.70 17.23
C ASP A 380 -33.30 11.35 16.54
N SER A 381 -33.39 10.24 17.28
CA SER A 381 -33.17 8.88 16.76
C SER A 381 -34.19 8.45 15.68
N VAL A 382 -35.29 9.21 15.52
CA VAL A 382 -36.30 8.95 14.49
C VAL A 382 -36.03 9.81 13.26
N ILE A 383 -35.57 9.16 12.19
CA ILE A 383 -35.37 9.81 10.88
C ILE A 383 -36.74 9.99 10.21
N ARG A 384 -37.21 11.24 10.08
CA ARG A 384 -38.51 11.57 9.47
C ARG A 384 -38.44 11.73 7.95
N ILE A 385 -37.29 12.16 7.44
CA ILE A 385 -37.09 12.43 6.01
C ILE A 385 -35.76 11.87 5.49
N ARG A 386 -35.75 11.50 4.20
CA ARG A 386 -34.53 11.23 3.43
C ARG A 386 -34.44 12.25 2.31
N VAL A 387 -33.27 12.84 2.11
CA VAL A 387 -33.09 13.96 1.17
C VAL A 387 -31.84 13.74 0.34
N GLU A 388 -32.00 13.85 -0.97
CA GLU A 388 -30.92 13.94 -1.95
C GLU A 388 -30.88 15.37 -2.48
N LYS A 389 -29.91 16.17 -2.02
CA LYS A 389 -29.71 17.57 -2.42
C LYS A 389 -28.57 17.67 -3.42
N GLY A 390 -28.76 18.42 -4.51
CA GLY A 390 -27.74 18.56 -5.54
C GLY A 390 -28.16 19.42 -6.74
N ILE A 391 -27.32 19.37 -7.77
CA ILE A 391 -27.56 19.94 -9.09
C ILE A 391 -27.63 18.78 -10.08
N PHE A 392 -28.83 18.41 -10.47
CA PHE A 392 -29.10 17.18 -11.19
C PHE A 392 -29.23 17.45 -12.68
N LYS A 393 -28.46 16.72 -13.49
CA LYS A 393 -28.71 16.54 -14.92
C LYS A 393 -29.85 15.52 -15.10
N GLU A 394 -30.59 15.66 -16.19
CA GLU A 394 -31.55 14.63 -16.62
C GLU A 394 -30.88 13.25 -16.66
N GLY A 395 -31.49 12.26 -16.01
CA GLY A 395 -31.00 10.88 -15.89
C GLY A 395 -30.27 10.56 -14.58
N GLU A 396 -29.96 11.55 -13.73
CA GLU A 396 -29.18 11.33 -12.50
C GLU A 396 -30.05 10.95 -11.29
N ASN A 397 -31.34 11.31 -11.27
CA ASN A 397 -32.23 10.96 -10.18
C ASN A 397 -33.67 10.76 -10.68
N ALA A 398 -34.21 9.55 -10.49
CA ALA A 398 -35.51 9.15 -11.04
C ALA A 398 -36.68 9.99 -10.51
N VAL A 399 -36.66 10.41 -9.24
CA VAL A 399 -37.71 11.27 -8.66
C VAL A 399 -37.73 12.62 -9.37
N ILE A 400 -36.55 13.20 -9.59
CA ILE A 400 -36.38 14.49 -10.28
C ILE A 400 -36.73 14.36 -11.75
N ASP A 401 -36.30 13.29 -12.41
CA ASP A 401 -36.64 13.02 -13.80
C ASP A 401 -38.16 12.94 -14.01
N LYS A 402 -38.87 12.19 -13.15
CA LYS A 402 -40.33 12.07 -13.20
C LYS A 402 -41.03 13.38 -12.84
N MET A 403 -40.66 14.02 -11.74
CA MET A 403 -41.42 15.13 -11.18
C MET A 403 -41.05 16.50 -11.79
N VAL A 404 -39.77 16.71 -12.11
CA VAL A 404 -39.24 17.99 -12.61
C VAL A 404 -39.06 17.94 -14.13
N PHE A 405 -38.34 16.95 -14.66
CA PHE A 405 -38.07 16.84 -16.10
C PHE A 405 -39.22 16.17 -16.90
N LYS A 406 -40.26 15.68 -16.21
CA LYS A 406 -41.44 15.04 -16.79
C LYS A 406 -41.11 13.84 -17.69
N LYS A 407 -40.07 13.11 -17.34
CA LYS A 407 -39.64 11.89 -18.02
C LYS A 407 -40.48 10.71 -17.54
N ASP A 408 -40.78 9.83 -18.47
CA ASP A 408 -41.36 8.54 -18.15
C ASP A 408 -40.24 7.64 -17.61
N THR A 409 -40.12 7.61 -16.28
CA THR A 409 -39.12 6.81 -15.57
C THR A 409 -39.75 6.13 -14.35
N VAL A 410 -39.20 4.96 -14.02
CA VAL A 410 -39.64 4.19 -12.86
C VAL A 410 -38.91 4.73 -11.63
N VAL A 411 -39.69 5.26 -10.68
CA VAL A 411 -39.18 5.64 -9.36
C VAL A 411 -39.31 4.42 -8.46
N THR A 412 -38.17 3.87 -8.03
CA THR A 412 -38.14 2.80 -7.03
C THR A 412 -38.61 3.36 -5.69
N PRO A 413 -39.69 2.83 -5.07
CA PRO A 413 -40.16 3.32 -3.79
C PRO A 413 -39.09 3.18 -2.71
N MET A 414 -38.89 4.25 -1.92
CA MET A 414 -37.98 4.19 -0.78
C MET A 414 -38.66 3.46 0.39
N LYS A 415 -38.06 2.35 0.83
CA LYS A 415 -38.55 1.59 1.98
C LYS A 415 -38.70 2.51 3.20
N ASP A 416 -39.85 2.44 3.87
CA ASP A 416 -40.26 3.26 5.02
C ASP A 416 -40.53 4.75 4.75
N TYR A 417 -40.34 5.24 3.51
CA TYR A 417 -40.60 6.64 3.11
C TYR A 417 -41.35 6.69 1.77
N PRO A 418 -42.65 6.33 1.74
CA PRO A 418 -43.39 6.10 0.50
C PRO A 418 -43.77 7.37 -0.27
N ILE A 419 -43.59 8.55 0.33
CA ILE A 419 -44.07 9.81 -0.23
C ILE A 419 -42.89 10.60 -0.79
N ASP A 420 -42.80 10.62 -2.12
CA ASP A 420 -41.78 11.38 -2.85
C ASP A 420 -42.22 12.83 -3.10
N ALA A 421 -41.25 13.74 -3.06
CA ALA A 421 -41.43 15.11 -3.51
C ALA A 421 -40.09 15.74 -3.92
N THR A 422 -40.19 16.89 -4.60
CA THR A 422 -39.03 17.68 -5.03
C THR A 422 -39.21 19.14 -4.65
N PHE A 423 -38.11 19.85 -4.38
CA PHE A 423 -38.13 21.30 -4.18
C PHE A 423 -36.84 21.92 -4.70
N GLY A 424 -36.95 23.00 -5.48
CA GLY A 424 -35.82 23.64 -6.16
C GLY A 424 -36.25 24.35 -7.42
N LYS A 425 -35.31 24.54 -8.36
CA LYS A 425 -35.54 25.23 -9.62
C LYS A 425 -34.71 24.66 -10.77
N ILE A 426 -35.21 24.81 -11.99
CA ILE A 426 -34.46 24.48 -13.21
C ILE A 426 -33.57 25.66 -13.59
N LEU A 427 -32.28 25.39 -13.73
CA LEU A 427 -31.25 26.30 -14.23
C LEU A 427 -31.10 26.13 -15.76
N LYS A 428 -31.70 27.03 -16.53
CA LYS A 428 -31.73 26.96 -18.00
C LYS A 428 -30.48 27.53 -18.69
N LYS A 429 -29.73 28.41 -18.01
CA LYS A 429 -28.62 29.20 -18.60
C LYS A 429 -27.25 28.81 -18.02
N GLY A 430 -27.14 27.61 -17.46
CA GLY A 430 -25.95 27.18 -16.71
C GLY A 430 -25.98 27.60 -15.24
N PRO A 431 -24.83 27.57 -14.55
CA PRO A 431 -24.70 27.90 -13.14
C PRO A 431 -25.06 29.37 -12.85
N GLU A 432 -25.71 29.61 -11.72
CA GLU A 432 -26.07 30.96 -11.28
C GLU A 432 -24.91 31.63 -10.56
N CYS A 433 -24.25 30.86 -9.69
CA CYS A 433 -23.14 31.27 -8.86
C CYS A 433 -21.97 30.28 -8.98
N PHE A 434 -20.81 30.63 -8.44
CA PHE A 434 -19.62 29.79 -8.62
C PHE A 434 -19.70 28.50 -7.80
N GLU A 435 -20.47 28.50 -6.72
CA GLU A 435 -20.73 27.33 -5.86
C GLU A 435 -21.41 26.19 -6.65
N ASP A 436 -22.16 26.51 -7.71
CA ASP A 436 -22.79 25.52 -8.60
C ASP A 436 -21.76 24.69 -9.40
N VAL A 437 -20.54 25.20 -9.53
CA VAL A 437 -19.43 24.63 -10.31
C VAL A 437 -18.09 24.83 -9.59
N ARG A 438 -18.09 24.81 -8.25
CA ARG A 438 -16.96 25.28 -7.43
C ARG A 438 -15.64 24.63 -7.82
N GLY A 439 -15.61 23.31 -7.96
CA GLY A 439 -14.38 22.59 -8.33
C GLY A 439 -13.77 23.05 -9.64
N LEU A 440 -14.58 23.23 -10.69
CA LEU A 440 -14.11 23.73 -11.99
C LEU A 440 -13.60 25.17 -11.88
N VAL A 441 -14.33 26.04 -11.17
CA VAL A 441 -13.93 27.44 -10.97
C VAL A 441 -12.64 27.52 -10.17
N THR A 442 -12.48 26.72 -9.12
CA THR A 442 -11.27 26.67 -8.30
C THR A 442 -10.08 26.18 -9.11
N SER A 443 -10.22 25.13 -9.90
CA SER A 443 -9.15 24.62 -10.76
C SER A 443 -8.72 25.66 -11.82
N ASP A 444 -9.68 26.24 -12.55
CA ASP A 444 -9.39 27.29 -13.55
C ASP A 444 -8.76 28.54 -12.90
N TYR A 445 -9.15 28.87 -11.67
CA TYR A 445 -8.58 30.00 -10.93
C TYR A 445 -7.16 29.70 -10.43
N GLN A 446 -6.91 28.48 -9.96
CA GLN A 446 -5.56 28.00 -9.61
C GLN A 446 -4.63 28.12 -10.82
N GLU A 447 -5.07 27.74 -12.02
CA GLU A 447 -4.27 27.88 -13.24
C GLU A 447 -3.94 29.35 -13.56
N GLU A 448 -4.89 30.29 -13.44
CA GLU A 448 -4.63 31.73 -13.65
C GLU A 448 -3.63 32.26 -12.60
N MET A 449 -3.79 31.86 -11.33
CA MET A 449 -2.88 32.23 -10.25
C MET A 449 -1.47 31.67 -10.43
N GLU A 450 -1.36 30.40 -10.84
CA GLU A 450 -0.10 29.72 -11.08
C GLU A 450 0.65 30.35 -12.24
N LYS A 451 -0.03 30.65 -13.35
CA LYS A 451 0.57 31.35 -14.49
C LYS A 451 1.11 32.73 -14.09
N ALA A 452 0.34 33.47 -13.29
CA ALA A 452 0.79 34.76 -12.77
C ALA A 452 2.01 34.60 -11.86
N TRP A 453 1.98 33.62 -10.95
CA TRP A 453 3.07 33.35 -10.04
C TRP A 453 4.36 32.93 -10.76
N ILE A 454 4.28 32.02 -11.73
CA ILE A 454 5.42 31.65 -12.60
C ILE A 454 5.99 32.88 -13.32
N GLY A 455 5.12 33.79 -13.79
CA GLY A 455 5.55 35.05 -14.37
C GLY A 455 6.40 35.89 -13.40
N GLU A 456 6.01 35.96 -12.14
CA GLU A 456 6.80 36.64 -11.10
C GLU A 456 8.10 35.89 -10.76
N LEU A 457 8.08 34.56 -10.70
CA LEU A 457 9.29 33.76 -10.49
C LEU A 457 10.31 33.97 -11.62
N ARG A 458 9.87 34.04 -12.88
CA ARG A 458 10.72 34.30 -14.04
C ARG A 458 11.30 35.72 -14.08
N LYS A 459 10.65 36.69 -13.44
CA LYS A 459 11.24 38.03 -13.24
C LYS A 459 12.26 38.04 -12.11
N ARG A 460 12.03 37.23 -11.07
CA ARG A 460 12.86 37.16 -9.87
C ARG A 460 14.14 36.35 -10.08
N TYR A 461 14.07 35.24 -10.80
CA TYR A 461 15.16 34.31 -10.98
C TYR A 461 15.64 34.30 -12.43
N THR A 462 16.95 34.46 -12.62
CA THR A 462 17.59 34.33 -13.92
C THR A 462 17.57 32.88 -14.38
N VAL A 463 17.18 32.65 -15.64
CA VAL A 463 17.26 31.36 -16.31
C VAL A 463 18.14 31.50 -17.54
N VAL A 464 19.13 30.62 -17.66
CA VAL A 464 20.01 30.53 -18.83
C VAL A 464 19.97 29.08 -19.32
N VAL A 465 19.63 28.87 -20.60
CA VAL A 465 19.67 27.55 -21.24
C VAL A 465 20.85 27.51 -22.20
N ASN A 466 21.60 26.42 -22.17
CA ASN A 466 22.68 26.16 -23.11
C ASN A 466 22.13 25.32 -24.27
N ASP A 467 21.79 25.99 -25.37
CA ASP A 467 21.19 25.34 -26.55
C ASP A 467 22.11 24.29 -27.18
N ASP A 468 23.44 24.52 -27.18
CA ASP A 468 24.42 23.56 -27.70
C ASP A 468 24.39 22.24 -26.92
N VAL A 469 24.28 22.32 -25.59
CA VAL A 469 24.16 21.13 -24.73
C VAL A 469 22.77 20.51 -24.85
N LEU A 470 21.72 21.32 -24.95
CA LEU A 470 20.35 20.86 -25.12
C LEU A 470 20.17 20.03 -26.39
N ASP A 471 20.85 20.41 -27.48
CA ASP A 471 20.82 19.68 -28.75
C ASP A 471 21.45 18.28 -28.67
N THR A 472 22.26 18.01 -27.64
CA THR A 472 22.85 16.69 -27.36
C THR A 472 21.96 15.76 -26.52
N VAL A 473 20.79 16.23 -26.06
CA VAL A 473 19.88 15.42 -25.24
C VAL A 473 19.48 14.13 -25.95
N ASN A 474 19.70 12.98 -25.31
CA ASN A 474 19.51 11.63 -25.87
C ASN A 474 20.28 11.35 -27.17
N LYS A 475 21.33 12.13 -27.47
CA LYS A 475 22.24 11.94 -28.61
C LYS A 475 23.65 11.75 -28.07
N HIS A 476 23.83 10.63 -27.38
CA HIS A 476 25.13 10.24 -26.84
C HIS A 476 25.90 9.52 -27.95
N ASP A 477 27.03 10.11 -28.38
CA ASP A 477 28.04 9.42 -29.19
C ASP A 477 28.82 8.39 -28.37
#